data_AF-A0A8J7TUT9-F1
#
_entry.id   AF-A0A8J7TUT9-F1
#
_cell.length_a   1.000
_cell.length_b   1.000
_cell.length_c   1.000
_cell.angle_alpha   90.00
_cell.angle_beta   90.00
_cell.angle_gamma   90.00
#
_symmetry.space_group_name_H-M   'P 1'
#
loop_
_entity.id
_entity.type
_entity.pdbx_description
1 polymer ?
#
loop_
_entity_poly.entity_id
_entity_poly.type
_entity_poly.pdbx_seq_one_letter_code
_entity_poly.pdbx_strand_id
1 'polypeptide(L)'
;MFCIIKDHKFHESIWEIVAADELINFDHLALKSIEDFDAKTLLKNDLHLLFIGDEEGICGKATLSSIRTSKSCIALGITGVAFHLREDSDIHEDIERFEQLAKRFYQELFKTAFWVSDKLSLKHIVTISKHKDDHEDLAFFGKVKFSSEHETLKDVVGVISSDFTSLEKFYEGELTHEIKAEASFVLHEKEKK
;
A
#
# COMPACT_ATOMS: atom_id res chain seq x y z
N MET A 1 -2.52 -7.45 -3.62
CA MET A 1 -2.33 -6.30 -4.54
C MET A 1 -2.94 -5.05 -3.94
N PHE A 2 -2.51 -3.86 -4.34
CA PHE A 2 -3.20 -2.63 -3.95
C PHE A 2 -4.38 -2.31 -4.88
N CYS A 3 -5.47 -1.86 -4.28
CA CYS A 3 -6.66 -1.35 -4.95
C CYS A 3 -6.94 0.06 -4.46
N ILE A 4 -7.50 0.89 -5.35
CA ILE A 4 -7.90 2.26 -5.00
C ILE A 4 -9.32 2.25 -4.45
N ILE A 5 -9.52 2.89 -3.30
CA ILE A 5 -10.86 3.15 -2.77
C ILE A 5 -11.29 4.58 -3.11
N LYS A 6 -12.47 4.73 -3.73
CA LYS A 6 -12.98 6.03 -4.17
C LYS A 6 -13.67 6.83 -3.05
N ASP A 7 -14.16 6.15 -2.03
CA ASP A 7 -14.83 6.78 -0.90
C ASP A 7 -13.87 6.92 0.29
N HIS A 8 -13.38 8.14 0.51
CA HIS A 8 -12.44 8.45 1.59
C HIS A 8 -13.05 8.27 2.99
N LYS A 9 -14.34 8.59 3.18
CA LYS A 9 -14.96 8.37 4.51
C LYS A 9 -15.04 6.88 4.80
N PHE A 10 -15.32 6.10 3.75
CA PHE A 10 -15.36 4.66 3.85
C PHE A 10 -13.96 4.03 4.04
N HIS A 11 -12.88 4.64 3.54
CA HIS A 11 -11.51 4.16 3.76
C HIS A 11 -11.12 4.08 5.23
N GLU A 12 -11.33 5.15 6.01
CA GLU A 12 -10.99 5.13 7.44
C GLU A 12 -11.90 4.17 8.20
N SER A 13 -13.20 4.15 7.91
CA SER A 13 -14.13 3.21 8.54
C SER A 13 -13.81 1.75 8.23
N ILE A 14 -13.40 1.42 6.99
CA ILE A 14 -12.93 0.06 6.66
C ILE A 14 -11.72 -0.30 7.49
N TRP A 15 -10.76 0.62 7.63
CA TRP A 15 -9.56 0.31 8.39
C TRP A 15 -9.85 0.11 9.88
N GLU A 16 -10.77 0.88 10.46
CA GLU A 16 -11.23 0.66 11.84
C GLU A 16 -11.83 -0.73 12.03
N ILE A 17 -12.61 -1.21 11.05
CA ILE A 17 -13.21 -2.55 11.05
C ILE A 17 -12.11 -3.63 10.91
N VAL A 18 -11.17 -3.46 9.98
CA VAL A 18 -10.02 -4.38 9.81
C VAL A 18 -9.21 -4.48 11.10
N ALA A 19 -8.83 -3.33 11.67
CA ALA A 19 -8.02 -3.28 12.89
C ALA A 19 -8.75 -3.80 14.15
N ALA A 20 -10.07 -3.94 14.08
CA ALA A 20 -10.91 -4.53 15.13
C ALA A 20 -11.25 -6.01 14.87
N ASP A 21 -10.68 -6.63 13.83
CA ASP A 21 -10.94 -8.01 13.42
C ASP A 21 -12.41 -8.31 13.09
N GLU A 22 -13.13 -7.28 12.67
CA GLU A 22 -14.53 -7.38 12.30
C GLU A 22 -14.70 -7.78 10.82
N LEU A 23 -15.78 -8.50 10.53
CA LEU A 23 -16.10 -8.93 9.17
C LEU A 23 -16.57 -7.75 8.31
N ILE A 24 -15.89 -7.53 7.18
CA ILE A 24 -16.28 -6.53 6.20
C ILE A 24 -17.24 -7.15 5.20
N ASN A 25 -18.42 -6.54 5.03
CA ASN A 25 -19.27 -6.85 3.87
C ASN A 25 -18.70 -6.14 2.62
N PHE A 26 -18.20 -6.94 1.68
CA PHE A 26 -17.59 -6.47 0.44
C PHE A 26 -18.60 -5.98 -0.62
N ASP A 27 -19.91 -6.19 -0.43
CA ASP A 27 -20.96 -5.86 -1.39
C ASP A 27 -21.04 -4.36 -1.76
N HIS A 28 -20.34 -3.50 -1.01
CA HIS A 28 -20.32 -2.05 -1.20
C HIS A 28 -18.93 -1.48 -1.49
N LEU A 29 -17.88 -2.31 -1.60
CA LEU A 29 -16.54 -1.84 -1.87
C LEU A 29 -16.35 -1.47 -3.35
N ALA A 30 -16.43 -0.17 -3.65
CA ALA A 30 -16.12 0.39 -4.96
C ALA A 30 -14.60 0.49 -5.17
N LEU A 31 -13.97 -0.64 -5.47
CA LEU A 31 -12.55 -0.74 -5.77
C LEU A 31 -12.26 -0.40 -7.23
N LYS A 32 -11.12 0.25 -7.48
CA LYS A 32 -10.59 0.51 -8.81
C LYS A 32 -9.17 -0.03 -8.93
N SER A 33 -8.87 -0.69 -10.06
CA SER A 33 -7.50 -1.07 -10.43
C SER A 33 -6.63 0.17 -10.57
N ILE A 34 -5.38 0.08 -10.12
CA ILE A 34 -4.38 1.14 -10.25
C ILE A 34 -4.07 1.42 -11.72
N GLU A 35 -4.03 0.39 -12.57
CA GLU A 35 -3.62 0.51 -13.98
C GLU A 35 -4.56 1.43 -14.78
N ASP A 36 -5.84 1.44 -14.45
CA ASP A 36 -6.87 2.26 -15.10
C ASP A 36 -7.03 3.65 -14.46
N PHE A 37 -6.22 3.98 -13.46
CA PHE A 37 -6.35 5.23 -12.71
C PHE A 37 -5.66 6.40 -13.42
N ASP A 38 -6.37 7.52 -13.54
CA ASP A 38 -5.74 8.76 -13.97
C ASP A 38 -4.93 9.34 -12.81
N ALA A 39 -3.63 9.09 -12.82
CA ALA A 39 -2.68 9.56 -11.81
C ALA A 39 -2.76 11.09 -11.59
N LYS A 40 -3.20 11.88 -12.57
CA LYS A 40 -3.38 13.35 -12.42
C LYS A 40 -4.43 13.71 -11.37
N THR A 41 -5.32 12.79 -11.01
CA THR A 41 -6.26 12.98 -9.89
C THR A 41 -5.52 13.22 -8.57
N LEU A 42 -4.33 12.64 -8.41
CA LEU A 42 -3.48 12.86 -7.24
C LEU A 42 -2.98 14.31 -7.12
N LEU A 43 -3.06 15.08 -8.23
CA LEU A 43 -2.81 16.51 -8.20
C LEU A 43 -3.96 17.32 -7.59
N LYS A 44 -5.04 16.70 -7.10
CA LYS A 44 -6.14 17.42 -6.46
C LYS A 44 -6.56 16.77 -5.15
N ASN A 45 -6.55 15.44 -5.11
CA ASN A 45 -6.99 14.65 -3.98
C ASN A 45 -5.94 13.60 -3.64
N ASP A 46 -5.93 13.13 -2.40
CA ASP A 46 -5.11 11.99 -2.02
C ASP A 46 -5.68 10.69 -2.60
N LEU A 47 -4.79 9.72 -2.80
CA LEU A 47 -5.13 8.39 -3.27
C LEU A 47 -5.05 7.41 -2.10
N HIS A 48 -6.21 6.92 -1.68
CA HIS A 48 -6.32 5.94 -0.61
C HIS A 48 -6.26 4.53 -1.20
N LEU A 49 -5.38 3.71 -0.64
CA LEU A 49 -5.05 2.39 -1.13
C LEU A 49 -5.32 1.35 -0.06
N LEU A 50 -5.97 0.25 -0.46
CA LEU A 50 -6.12 -0.95 0.35
C LEU A 50 -5.34 -2.09 -0.29
N PHE A 51 -4.58 -2.81 0.53
CA PHE A 51 -3.89 -4.01 0.10
C PHE A 51 -4.73 -5.24 0.44
N ILE A 52 -4.99 -6.05 -0.59
CA ILE A 52 -5.72 -7.30 -0.47
C ILE A 52 -4.71 -8.45 -0.63
N GLY A 53 -4.49 -9.20 0.45
CA GLY A 53 -3.74 -10.45 0.45
C GLY A 53 -4.65 -11.63 0.13
N ASP A 54 -4.13 -12.62 -0.61
CA ASP A 54 -4.93 -13.76 -1.08
C ASP A 54 -5.44 -14.64 0.08
N GLU A 55 -4.67 -14.70 1.16
CA GLU A 55 -4.96 -15.51 2.35
C GLU A 55 -5.74 -14.74 3.43
N GLU A 56 -5.52 -13.43 3.54
CA GLU A 56 -5.98 -12.60 4.66
C GLU A 56 -7.15 -11.66 4.30
N GLY A 57 -7.40 -11.43 3.00
CA GLY A 57 -8.29 -10.38 2.55
C GLY A 57 -7.65 -8.99 2.70
N ILE A 58 -8.38 -7.98 3.18
CA ILE A 58 -7.83 -6.63 3.38
C ILE A 58 -6.92 -6.66 4.61
N CYS A 59 -5.61 -6.52 4.40
CA CYS A 59 -4.61 -6.61 5.46
C CYS A 59 -3.61 -5.45 5.47
N GLY A 60 -3.84 -4.44 4.64
CA GLY A 60 -3.03 -3.23 4.71
C GLY A 60 -3.67 -2.03 4.06
N LYS A 61 -3.18 -0.85 4.44
CA LYS A 61 -3.54 0.43 3.82
C LYS A 61 -2.33 1.34 3.65
N ALA A 62 -2.47 2.27 2.72
CA ALA A 62 -1.55 3.37 2.54
C ALA A 62 -2.26 4.53 1.84
N THR A 63 -1.74 5.74 1.98
CA THR A 63 -2.22 6.92 1.26
C THR A 63 -1.08 7.55 0.46
N LEU A 64 -1.31 7.77 -0.84
CA LEU A 64 -0.43 8.56 -1.69
C LEU A 64 -0.94 9.99 -1.80
N SER A 65 -0.09 10.97 -1.51
CA SER A 65 -0.46 12.39 -1.50
C SER A 65 0.49 13.20 -2.37
N SER A 66 0.01 14.29 -2.94
CA SER A 66 0.86 15.23 -3.67
C SER A 66 1.56 16.17 -2.69
N ILE A 67 2.90 16.14 -2.63
CA ILE A 67 3.69 17.12 -1.88
C ILE A 67 3.97 18.32 -2.77
N ARG A 68 3.54 19.50 -2.34
CA ARG A 68 3.52 20.69 -3.18
C ARG A 68 4.19 21.89 -2.54
N THR A 69 4.73 22.74 -3.41
CA THR A 69 4.93 24.15 -3.13
C THR A 69 3.69 24.95 -3.54
N SER A 70 3.69 26.26 -3.31
CA SER A 70 2.60 27.15 -3.75
C SER A 70 2.34 27.14 -5.27
N LYS A 71 3.26 26.59 -6.07
CA LYS A 71 3.19 26.64 -7.55
C LYS A 71 3.21 25.27 -8.24
N SER A 72 3.68 24.21 -7.58
CA SER A 72 3.84 22.90 -8.23
C SER A 72 3.90 21.74 -7.24
N CYS A 73 3.48 20.56 -7.70
CA CYS A 73 3.84 19.29 -7.05
C CYS A 73 5.35 19.05 -7.27
N ILE A 74 6.06 18.73 -6.20
CA ILE A 74 7.51 18.51 -6.22
C ILE A 74 7.89 17.07 -5.88
N ALA A 75 7.01 16.33 -5.19
CA ALA A 75 7.23 14.94 -4.81
C ALA A 75 5.90 14.20 -4.57
N LEU A 76 5.97 12.87 -4.60
CA LEU A 76 4.90 11.99 -4.17
C LEU A 76 5.12 11.64 -2.69
N GLY A 77 4.12 11.84 -1.84
CA GLY A 77 4.13 11.43 -0.44
C GLY A 77 3.50 10.05 -0.26
N ILE A 78 4.11 9.19 0.54
CA ILE A 78 3.53 7.96 1.09
C ILE A 78 3.27 8.23 2.56
N THR A 79 2.02 8.06 3.00
CA THR A 79 1.57 8.32 4.38
C THR A 79 0.58 7.24 4.83
N GLY A 80 0.30 7.19 6.13
CA GLY A 80 -0.78 6.35 6.67
C GLY A 80 -0.64 4.87 6.34
N VAL A 81 0.61 4.40 6.26
CA VAL A 81 0.95 3.00 6.04
C VAL A 81 0.57 2.23 7.28
N ALA A 82 -0.24 1.19 7.11
CA ALA A 82 -0.58 0.28 8.19
C ALA A 82 -0.80 -1.11 7.63
N PHE A 83 -0.34 -2.12 8.37
CA PHE A 83 -0.45 -3.53 8.04
C PHE A 83 -1.04 -4.25 9.25
N HIS A 84 -2.02 -5.11 9.03
CA HIS A 84 -2.75 -5.79 10.09
C HIS A 84 -3.11 -7.20 9.64
N LEU A 85 -2.88 -8.17 10.53
CA LEU A 85 -3.35 -9.53 10.41
C LEU A 85 -4.40 -9.77 11.48
N ARG A 86 -5.47 -10.47 11.11
CA ARG A 86 -6.53 -10.80 12.03
C ARG A 86 -6.01 -11.63 13.18
N GLU A 87 -6.52 -11.40 14.39
CA GLU A 87 -6.09 -12.16 15.58
C GLU A 87 -6.22 -13.68 15.38
N ASP A 88 -7.22 -14.14 14.62
CA ASP A 88 -7.45 -15.56 14.34
C ASP A 88 -6.71 -16.09 13.10
N SER A 89 -5.82 -15.30 12.50
CA SER A 89 -5.01 -15.72 11.34
C SER A 89 -3.95 -16.74 11.74
N ASP A 90 -3.87 -17.85 11.02
CA ASP A 90 -2.83 -18.87 11.21
C ASP A 90 -1.43 -18.40 10.80
N ILE A 91 -1.34 -17.26 10.10
CA ILE A 91 -0.09 -16.61 9.71
C ILE A 91 0.73 -16.16 10.93
N HIS A 92 0.09 -15.86 12.06
CA HIS A 92 0.80 -15.48 13.29
C HIS A 92 1.75 -16.56 13.81
N GLU A 93 1.48 -17.82 13.50
CA GLU A 93 2.29 -18.96 13.92
C GLU A 93 3.38 -19.33 12.89
N ASP A 94 3.35 -18.71 11.70
CA ASP A 94 4.26 -18.97 10.59
C ASP A 94 5.01 -17.70 10.18
N ILE A 95 6.21 -17.55 10.75
CA ILE A 95 7.10 -16.40 10.51
C ILE A 95 7.43 -16.26 9.02
N GLU A 96 7.58 -17.36 8.28
CA GLU A 96 7.93 -17.30 6.86
C GLU A 96 6.77 -16.73 6.05
N ARG A 97 5.54 -17.21 6.29
CA ARG A 97 4.33 -16.68 5.66
C ARG A 97 4.10 -15.21 6.02
N PHE A 98 4.28 -14.86 7.29
CA PHE A 98 4.20 -13.46 7.74
C PHE A 98 5.16 -12.57 6.94
N GLU A 99 6.44 -12.95 6.87
CA GLU A 99 7.44 -12.18 6.15
C GLU A 99 7.13 -12.07 4.65
N GLN A 100 6.65 -13.16 4.03
CA GLN A 100 6.28 -13.14 2.62
C GLN A 100 5.12 -12.18 2.35
N LEU A 101 4.09 -12.19 3.20
CA LEU A 101 2.95 -11.29 3.08
C LEU A 101 3.34 -9.83 3.31
N ALA A 102 4.14 -9.55 4.35
CA ALA A 102 4.68 -8.22 4.61
C ALA A 102 5.55 -7.72 3.44
N LYS A 103 6.45 -8.56 2.91
CA LYS A 103 7.25 -8.23 1.71
C LYS A 103 6.34 -7.87 0.53
N ARG A 104 5.29 -8.66 0.25
CA ARG A 104 4.33 -8.38 -0.82
C ARG A 104 3.63 -7.03 -0.60
N PHE A 105 3.17 -6.75 0.61
CA PHE A 105 2.54 -5.47 0.97
C PHE A 105 3.47 -4.28 0.67
N TYR A 106 4.66 -4.25 1.27
CA TYR A 106 5.57 -3.12 1.13
C TYR A 106 6.12 -2.97 -0.30
N GLN A 107 6.39 -4.07 -1.00
CA GLN A 107 6.86 -4.02 -2.38
C GLN A 107 5.77 -3.52 -3.33
N GLU A 108 4.53 -4.00 -3.21
CA GLU A 108 3.44 -3.51 -4.04
C GLU A 108 3.13 -2.02 -3.76
N LEU A 109 3.37 -1.54 -2.53
CA LEU A 109 3.24 -0.12 -2.19
C LEU A 109 4.24 0.71 -2.98
N PHE A 110 5.51 0.33 -2.94
CA PHE A 110 6.56 1.05 -3.68
C PHE A 110 6.36 0.95 -5.18
N LYS A 111 6.02 -0.23 -5.71
CA LYS A 111 5.66 -0.40 -7.12
C LYS A 111 4.54 0.54 -7.55
N THR A 112 3.48 0.64 -6.76
CA THR A 112 2.39 1.58 -6.99
C THR A 112 2.88 3.03 -6.97
N ALA A 113 3.68 3.40 -5.96
CA ALA A 113 4.19 4.75 -5.81
C ALA A 113 5.12 5.14 -6.98
N PHE A 114 6.01 4.25 -7.42
CA PHE A 114 6.88 4.48 -8.57
C PHE A 114 6.06 4.64 -9.86
N TRP A 115 5.06 3.79 -10.08
CA TRP A 115 4.16 3.92 -11.23
C TRP A 115 3.44 5.26 -11.25
N VAL A 116 2.87 5.69 -10.12
CA VAL A 116 2.21 7.01 -10.02
C VAL A 116 3.21 8.15 -10.24
N SER A 117 4.40 8.04 -9.63
CA SER A 117 5.46 9.04 -9.74
C SER A 117 5.90 9.23 -11.19
N ASP A 118 6.10 8.13 -11.93
CA ASP A 118 6.42 8.13 -13.37
C ASP A 118 5.32 8.81 -14.20
N LYS A 119 4.05 8.43 -13.99
CA LYS A 119 2.90 9.04 -14.70
C LYS A 119 2.78 10.54 -14.45
N LEU A 120 3.26 11.03 -13.31
CA LEU A 120 3.27 12.45 -12.96
C LEU A 120 4.60 13.15 -13.24
N SER A 121 5.60 12.41 -13.75
CA SER A 121 6.97 12.89 -13.95
C SER A 121 7.58 13.53 -12.69
N LEU A 122 7.23 12.99 -11.52
CA LEU A 122 7.81 13.39 -10.24
C LEU A 122 9.14 12.67 -10.06
N LYS A 123 10.14 13.36 -9.49
CA LYS A 123 11.51 12.84 -9.32
C LYS A 123 11.79 12.24 -7.94
N HIS A 124 10.87 12.46 -7.00
CA HIS A 124 11.07 12.08 -5.61
C HIS A 124 9.80 11.47 -5.05
N ILE A 125 9.98 10.40 -4.27
CA ILE A 125 8.98 9.79 -3.40
C ILE A 125 9.45 10.03 -1.97
N VAL A 126 8.56 10.48 -1.10
CA VAL A 126 8.85 10.80 0.29
C VAL A 126 7.93 9.97 1.17
N THR A 127 8.48 9.22 2.11
CA THR A 127 7.71 8.49 3.12
C THR A 127 7.60 9.35 4.37
N ILE A 128 6.37 9.51 4.87
CA ILE A 128 6.04 10.34 6.03
C ILE A 128 5.36 9.46 7.08
N SER A 129 5.98 9.38 8.26
CA SER A 129 5.40 8.72 9.43
C SER A 129 5.84 9.40 10.72
N LYS A 130 5.00 9.30 11.75
CA LYS A 130 5.33 9.71 13.12
C LYS A 130 6.13 8.65 13.88
N HIS A 131 6.17 7.42 13.38
CA HIS A 131 6.85 6.30 14.02
C HIS A 131 8.11 5.96 13.22
N LYS A 132 9.23 5.87 13.93
CA LYS A 132 10.51 5.54 13.32
C LYS A 132 10.56 4.08 12.87
N ASP A 133 9.91 3.17 13.59
CA ASP A 133 9.93 1.74 13.27
C ASP A 133 9.30 1.46 11.89
N ASP A 134 8.26 2.22 11.51
CA ASP A 134 7.68 2.18 10.16
C ASP A 134 8.72 2.43 9.06
N HIS A 135 9.75 3.25 9.32
CA HIS A 135 10.84 3.49 8.38
C HIS A 135 11.69 2.25 8.16
N GLU A 136 12.01 1.54 9.25
CA GLU A 136 12.85 0.35 9.23
C GLU A 136 12.12 -0.76 8.47
N ASP A 137 10.82 -0.93 8.72
CA ASP A 137 9.97 -1.88 7.99
C ASP A 137 9.84 -1.52 6.51
N LEU A 138 9.58 -0.23 6.19
CA LEU A 138 9.51 0.24 4.80
C LEU A 138 10.82 -0.01 4.06
N ALA A 139 11.97 0.28 4.68
CA ALA A 139 13.28 0.03 4.09
C ALA A 139 13.53 -1.48 3.90
N PHE A 140 13.29 -2.26 4.96
CA PHE A 140 13.63 -3.68 5.02
C PHE A 140 12.75 -4.51 4.09
N PHE A 141 11.43 -4.46 4.28
CA PHE A 141 10.49 -5.27 3.50
C PHE A 141 10.27 -4.72 2.09
N GLY A 142 10.28 -3.39 1.96
CA GLY A 142 10.18 -2.72 0.66
C GLY A 142 11.45 -2.83 -0.19
N LYS A 143 12.57 -3.30 0.38
CA LYS A 143 13.88 -3.38 -0.28
C LYS A 143 14.33 -2.05 -0.90
N VAL A 144 14.00 -0.94 -0.25
CA VAL A 144 14.36 0.41 -0.71
C VAL A 144 15.48 1.00 0.13
N LYS A 145 16.35 1.78 -0.52
CA LYS A 145 17.38 2.55 0.17
C LYS A 145 16.98 4.02 0.18
N PHE A 146 16.73 4.56 1.37
CA PHE A 146 16.45 5.98 1.54
C PHE A 146 17.71 6.83 1.41
N SER A 147 17.56 8.03 0.86
CA SER A 147 18.59 9.05 0.84
C SER A 147 18.77 9.63 2.25
N SER A 148 20.02 9.71 2.68
CA SER A 148 20.42 10.35 3.94
C SER A 148 20.37 11.87 3.90
N GLU A 149 20.13 12.48 2.73
CA GLU A 149 20.34 13.91 2.52
C GLU A 149 19.12 14.79 2.84
N HIS A 150 17.94 14.22 3.09
CA HIS A 150 16.67 14.96 3.08
C HIS A 150 15.77 14.77 4.33
N GLU A 151 16.32 14.34 5.47
CA GLU A 151 15.62 14.19 6.78
C GLU A 151 15.16 15.53 7.43
N THR A 152 14.88 16.57 6.65
CA THR A 152 14.75 17.96 7.15
C THR A 152 13.31 18.45 7.36
N LEU A 153 12.30 17.64 7.04
CA LEU A 153 10.89 17.95 7.26
C LEU A 153 10.35 17.10 8.42
N LYS A 154 9.56 17.71 9.30
CA LYS A 154 8.93 17.03 10.45
C LYS A 154 8.13 15.81 9.96
N ASP A 155 8.35 14.66 10.58
CA ASP A 155 7.71 13.37 10.28
C ASP A 155 8.07 12.77 8.90
N VAL A 156 9.01 13.36 8.13
CA VAL A 156 9.59 12.68 6.96
C VAL A 156 10.59 11.65 7.46
N VAL A 157 10.30 10.39 7.18
CA VAL A 157 11.19 9.29 7.56
C VAL A 157 12.15 8.90 6.46
N GLY A 158 11.86 9.21 5.18
CA GLY A 158 12.76 8.84 4.09
C GLY A 158 12.42 9.49 2.75
N VAL A 159 13.45 9.64 1.91
CA VAL A 159 13.30 10.13 0.53
C VAL A 159 13.94 9.15 -0.44
N ILE A 160 13.22 8.83 -1.51
CA ILE A 160 13.64 7.93 -2.58
C ILE A 160 13.63 8.71 -3.89
N SER A 161 14.66 8.53 -4.70
CA SER A 161 14.67 9.00 -6.09
C SER A 161 13.75 8.09 -6.93
N SER A 162 12.85 8.67 -7.71
CA SER A 162 11.93 7.90 -8.57
C SER A 162 12.52 7.56 -9.94
N ASP A 163 13.83 7.78 -10.14
CA ASP A 163 14.52 7.39 -11.37
C ASP A 163 14.52 5.87 -11.56
N PHE A 164 14.34 5.41 -12.80
CA PHE A 164 14.21 4.00 -13.17
C PHE A 164 15.43 3.14 -12.79
N THR A 165 16.60 3.74 -12.56
CA THR A 165 17.78 3.07 -12.01
C THR A 165 17.55 2.48 -10.61
N SER A 166 16.65 3.08 -9.83
CA SER A 166 16.19 2.57 -8.53
C SER A 166 15.16 1.44 -8.70
N LEU A 167 14.43 1.47 -9.81
CA LEU A 167 13.39 0.52 -10.20
C LEU A 167 13.95 -0.77 -10.84
N GLU A 168 15.00 -0.70 -11.65
CA GLU A 168 15.65 -1.88 -12.24
C GLU A 168 16.30 -2.79 -11.19
N LYS A 169 16.77 -2.22 -10.08
CA LYS A 169 17.20 -2.99 -8.90
C LYS A 169 16.04 -3.65 -8.14
N PHE A 170 14.82 -3.17 -8.36
CA PHE A 170 13.60 -3.64 -7.72
C PHE A 170 12.95 -4.82 -8.49
N TYR A 171 13.19 -4.94 -9.80
CA TYR A 171 12.49 -5.86 -10.71
C TYR A 171 13.34 -7.03 -11.25
N GLU A 172 14.25 -7.63 -10.49
CA GLU A 172 14.88 -8.90 -10.88
C GLU A 172 13.90 -10.12 -10.88
N GLY A 173 12.57 -9.91 -10.95
CA GLY A 173 11.54 -10.97 -11.01
C GLY A 173 10.44 -10.66 -12.02
N GLU A 174 10.08 -11.68 -12.82
CA GLU A 174 9.26 -11.62 -14.04
C GLU A 174 7.90 -10.88 -13.90
N LEU A 175 7.64 -10.00 -14.87
CA LEU A 175 6.40 -9.27 -15.10
C LEU A 175 5.42 -10.11 -15.94
N THR A 176 4.86 -11.20 -15.41
CA THR A 176 3.66 -11.81 -16.01
C THR A 176 2.91 -12.67 -15.02
N HIS A 177 1.87 -12.14 -14.39
CA HIS A 177 0.76 -12.97 -13.90
C HIS A 177 -0.57 -12.29 -14.24
N GLU A 178 -1.22 -12.76 -15.31
CA GLU A 178 -2.68 -12.71 -15.40
C GLU A 178 -3.24 -13.53 -14.24
N ILE A 179 -4.11 -12.94 -13.42
CA ILE A 179 -4.85 -13.68 -12.39
C ILE A 179 -6.34 -13.53 -12.66
N LYS A 180 -6.97 -14.65 -13.03
CA LYS A 180 -8.42 -14.84 -12.96
C LYS A 180 -8.82 -14.88 -11.48
N ALA A 181 -9.53 -13.87 -11.01
CA ALA A 181 -10.17 -13.92 -9.70
C ALA A 181 -11.40 -14.83 -9.78
N GLU A 182 -11.25 -16.10 -9.42
CA GLU A 182 -12.38 -16.94 -9.02
C GLU A 182 -12.50 -16.86 -7.50
N ALA A 183 -13.40 -15.98 -7.03
CA ALA A 183 -13.79 -15.95 -5.63
C ALA A 183 -14.79 -17.08 -5.37
N SER A 184 -14.33 -18.17 -4.78
CA SER A 184 -15.20 -19.19 -4.18
C SER A 184 -14.74 -19.43 -2.75
N PHE A 185 -15.39 -18.75 -1.79
CA PHE A 185 -15.28 -19.13 -0.39
C PHE A 185 -16.42 -20.09 -0.04
N VAL A 186 -16.00 -21.26 0.44
CA VAL A 186 -16.84 -22.34 0.94
C VAL A 186 -17.58 -21.85 2.18
N LEU A 187 -18.91 -21.79 2.09
CA LEU A 187 -19.80 -21.69 3.25
C LEU A 187 -19.63 -22.95 4.11
N HIS A 188 -18.96 -22.83 5.25
CA HIS A 188 -19.24 -23.76 6.35
C HIS A 188 -20.43 -23.22 7.14
N GLU A 189 -21.62 -23.67 6.72
CA GLU A 189 -22.80 -23.66 7.58
C GLU A 189 -22.46 -24.43 8.87
N LYS A 190 -22.44 -23.72 10.00
CA LYS A 190 -22.58 -24.36 11.30
C LYS A 190 -24.01 -24.90 11.38
N GLU A 191 -24.16 -26.20 11.19
CA GLU A 191 -25.36 -26.93 11.62
C GLU A 191 -25.58 -26.67 13.12
N LYS A 192 -26.65 -25.95 13.45
CA LYS A 192 -27.21 -25.97 14.80
C LYS A 192 -28.02 -27.27 14.94
N LYS A 193 -27.56 -28.15 15.83
CA LYS A 193 -28.43 -29.10 16.54
C LYS A 193 -28.68 -28.59 17.94
#